data_AF-A0A7C2RST6-F1
#
_entry.id   AF-A0A7C2RST6-F1
#
_cell.length_a   1.000
_cell.length_b   1.000
_cell.length_c   1.000
_cell.angle_alpha   90.00
_cell.angle_beta   90.00
_cell.angle_gamma   90.00
#
_symmetry.space_group_name_H-M   'P 1'
#
loop_
_entity.id
_entity.type
_entity.pdbx_description
1 polymer ?
#
loop_
_entity_poly.entity_id
_entity_poly.type
_entity_poly.pdbx_seq_one_letter_code
_entity_poly.pdbx_strand_id
1 'polypeptide(L)'
;MSTPELSLMAQWLRDASPYIYAHQDRVFVLAFAGEALAESDSASVDALISDIALLTSLGVRLVLVPGSRPQIEAELLDDGVTTQQHLGMRVSSEQAMPSIKRAVAVQMLDLMARLSMGLPNTPLEGARLSVVSSNALVARPIGVREGVDLGWTGEVRKVEVARLRSLLEAGHTLLQSCLCASPTGEVFNLRAEDVALELAACLQADKLIFLTESSVELPPQMTVTEALPLLEDASLSKEMALHLESACKAVRRGVERVHLVDRRTPGALIQELYSRSGYGTLLTAESLEKMRQATIEDVAGILELIRPLEEEGVLVRRPREQLELEIDRYWLVELDGQIIATAVLHYFIGERVAELACLAVNAQYRRGGRASRLLARMEMEARRRGMQTLFVLTTHTSHWFIEHGFSPAQVQDLPVERQTIYNAQRRSKVFIKSLDAPRSVLPQ
;
A
#
# COMPACT_ATOMS: atom_id res chain seq x y z
N MET A 1 -1.76 9.37 -31.47
CA MET A 1 -0.86 9.59 -30.33
C MET A 1 0.37 10.34 -30.80
N SER A 2 0.77 11.38 -30.08
CA SER A 2 1.98 12.14 -30.39
C SER A 2 3.25 11.39 -29.96
N THR A 3 4.41 11.63 -30.59
CA THR A 3 5.70 11.03 -30.19
C THR A 3 6.02 11.16 -28.69
N PRO A 4 5.75 12.30 -28.00
CA PRO A 4 5.94 12.39 -26.55
C PRO A 4 4.98 11.54 -25.74
N GLU A 5 3.73 11.35 -26.16
CA GLU A 5 2.78 10.44 -25.49
C GLU A 5 3.25 8.98 -25.55
N LEU A 6 3.76 8.55 -26.70
CA LEU A 6 4.30 7.19 -26.86
C LEU A 6 5.53 6.96 -25.97
N SER A 7 6.38 7.97 -25.82
CA SER A 7 7.52 7.91 -24.91
C SER A 7 7.07 7.82 -23.45
N LEU A 8 6.03 8.55 -23.07
CA LEU A 8 5.48 8.51 -21.72
C LEU A 8 4.85 7.14 -21.41
N MET A 9 4.09 6.57 -22.34
CA MET A 9 3.53 5.22 -22.20
C MET A 9 4.62 4.16 -22.08
N ALA A 10 5.66 4.24 -22.92
CA ALA A 10 6.78 3.31 -22.86
C ALA A 10 7.51 3.40 -21.51
N GLN A 11 7.66 4.60 -20.95
CA GLN A 11 8.24 4.78 -19.63
C GLN A 11 7.34 4.21 -18.52
N TRP A 12 6.03 4.50 -18.56
CA TRP A 12 5.07 3.96 -17.60
C TRP A 12 5.08 2.43 -17.60
N LEU A 13 5.12 1.79 -18.77
CA LEU A 13 5.17 0.33 -18.87
C LEU A 13 6.46 -0.25 -18.25
N ARG A 14 7.60 0.41 -18.43
CA ARG A 14 8.85 0.02 -17.75
C ARG A 14 8.73 0.17 -16.24
N ASP A 15 8.16 1.27 -15.78
CA ASP A 15 7.98 1.55 -14.35
C ASP A 15 6.98 0.56 -13.70
N ALA A 16 5.96 0.11 -14.46
CA ALA A 16 4.98 -0.89 -14.05
C ALA A 16 5.53 -2.33 -14.08
N SER A 17 6.54 -2.61 -14.92
CA SER A 17 7.04 -3.98 -15.15
C SER A 17 7.46 -4.77 -13.89
N PRO A 18 8.10 -4.17 -12.86
CA PRO A 18 8.43 -4.90 -11.64
C PRO A 18 7.18 -5.33 -10.86
N TYR A 19 6.14 -4.48 -10.87
CA TYR A 19 4.85 -4.78 -10.23
C TYR A 19 4.11 -5.89 -10.96
N ILE A 20 4.13 -5.88 -12.31
CA ILE A 20 3.55 -6.97 -13.12
C ILE A 20 4.19 -8.30 -12.75
N TYR A 21 5.52 -8.37 -12.69
CA TYR A 21 6.22 -9.58 -12.30
C TYR A 21 5.92 -10.00 -10.85
N ALA A 22 5.87 -9.04 -9.92
CA ALA A 22 5.59 -9.32 -8.51
C ALA A 22 4.16 -9.82 -8.26
N HIS A 23 3.20 -9.39 -9.09
CA HIS A 23 1.78 -9.71 -8.97
C HIS A 23 1.36 -10.98 -9.71
N GLN A 24 2.23 -11.51 -10.58
CA GLN A 24 1.96 -12.76 -11.28
C GLN A 24 1.75 -13.92 -10.28
N ASP A 25 0.71 -14.72 -10.51
CA ASP A 25 0.26 -15.84 -9.68
C ASP A 25 -0.13 -15.49 -8.24
N ARG A 26 -0.19 -14.19 -7.90
CA ARG A 26 -0.60 -13.71 -6.58
C ARG A 26 -2.10 -13.69 -6.43
N VAL A 27 -2.56 -13.95 -5.21
CA VAL A 27 -4.00 -14.00 -4.89
C VAL A 27 -4.43 -12.65 -4.36
N PHE A 28 -5.30 -11.96 -5.09
CA PHE A 28 -5.93 -10.73 -4.61
C PHE A 28 -7.41 -10.95 -4.33
N VAL A 29 -7.87 -10.40 -3.21
CA VAL A 29 -9.29 -10.29 -2.89
C VAL A 29 -9.73 -8.86 -3.16
N LEU A 30 -10.67 -8.66 -4.08
CA LEU A 30 -11.20 -7.37 -4.47
C LEU A 30 -12.65 -7.25 -3.97
N ALA A 31 -12.85 -6.42 -2.96
CA ALA A 31 -14.15 -6.09 -2.40
C ALA A 31 -14.59 -4.71 -2.89
N PHE A 32 -15.86 -4.58 -3.26
CA PHE A 32 -16.40 -3.33 -3.74
C PHE A 32 -17.88 -3.19 -3.38
N ALA A 33 -18.31 -1.96 -3.09
CA ALA A 33 -19.67 -1.67 -2.68
C ALA A 33 -20.69 -1.96 -3.80
N GLY A 34 -21.97 -2.13 -3.45
CA GLY A 34 -23.01 -2.43 -4.44
C GLY A 34 -23.31 -1.25 -5.36
N GLU A 35 -23.00 -0.05 -4.90
CA GLU A 35 -23.03 1.22 -5.60
C GLU A 35 -22.10 1.20 -6.83
N ALA A 36 -20.99 0.46 -6.77
CA ALA A 36 -20.09 0.24 -7.91
C ALA A 36 -20.72 -0.58 -9.04
N LEU A 37 -21.89 -1.19 -8.79
CA LEU A 37 -22.66 -1.99 -9.75
C LEU A 37 -24.01 -1.35 -10.10
N ALA A 38 -24.25 -0.10 -9.70
CA ALA A 38 -25.50 0.58 -9.99
C ALA A 38 -25.62 0.90 -11.49
N GLU A 39 -26.79 0.62 -12.08
CA GLU A 39 -27.03 0.81 -13.52
C GLU A 39 -26.91 2.27 -13.98
N SER A 40 -27.12 3.22 -13.07
CA SER A 40 -27.01 4.65 -13.34
C SER A 40 -25.60 5.09 -13.75
N ASP A 41 -24.57 4.27 -13.52
CA ASP A 41 -23.16 4.57 -13.80
C ASP A 41 -22.51 3.45 -14.64
N SER A 42 -23.11 3.14 -15.79
CA SER A 42 -22.66 2.06 -16.67
C SER A 42 -21.19 2.20 -17.11
N ALA A 43 -20.72 3.44 -17.33
CA ALA A 43 -19.34 3.71 -17.72
C ALA A 43 -18.34 3.34 -16.61
N SER A 44 -18.65 3.62 -15.34
CA SER A 44 -17.79 3.21 -14.22
C SER A 44 -17.77 1.69 -14.06
N VAL A 45 -18.92 1.03 -14.25
CA VAL A 45 -19.01 -0.44 -14.24
C VAL A 45 -18.12 -1.04 -15.34
N ASP A 46 -18.22 -0.55 -16.57
CA ASP A 46 -17.43 -1.07 -17.69
C ASP A 46 -15.92 -0.85 -17.49
N ALA A 47 -15.53 0.29 -16.91
CA ALA A 47 -14.15 0.54 -16.51
C ALA A 47 -13.65 -0.44 -15.45
N LEU A 48 -14.46 -0.73 -14.42
CA LEU A 48 -14.12 -1.71 -13.39
C LEU A 48 -13.98 -3.13 -13.98
N ILE A 49 -14.90 -3.53 -14.87
CA ILE A 49 -14.82 -4.82 -15.57
C ILE A 49 -13.53 -4.89 -16.42
N SER A 50 -13.18 -3.80 -17.11
CA SER A 50 -11.93 -3.69 -17.85
C SER A 50 -10.70 -3.84 -16.97
N ASP A 51 -10.68 -3.20 -15.80
CA ASP A 51 -9.57 -3.32 -14.86
C ASP A 51 -9.45 -4.74 -14.28
N ILE A 52 -10.57 -5.39 -13.94
CA ILE A 52 -10.60 -6.81 -13.49
C ILE A 52 -10.06 -7.74 -14.59
N ALA A 53 -10.48 -7.51 -15.83
CA ALA A 53 -9.99 -8.28 -16.98
C ALA A 53 -8.49 -8.10 -17.19
N LEU A 54 -7.99 -6.85 -17.06
CA LEU A 54 -6.57 -6.55 -17.17
C LEU A 54 -5.77 -7.26 -16.08
N LEU A 55 -6.19 -7.19 -14.82
CA LEU A 55 -5.52 -7.87 -13.71
C LEU A 55 -5.42 -9.39 -13.94
N THR A 56 -6.50 -10.01 -14.38
CA THR A 56 -6.51 -11.45 -14.69
C THR A 56 -5.56 -11.76 -15.85
N SER A 57 -5.53 -10.93 -16.89
CA SER A 57 -4.63 -11.10 -18.04
C SER A 57 -3.15 -10.94 -17.69
N LEU A 58 -2.84 -10.17 -16.64
CA LEU A 58 -1.49 -10.00 -16.08
C LEU A 58 -1.11 -11.15 -15.11
N GLY A 59 -1.96 -12.17 -14.98
CA GLY A 59 -1.69 -13.37 -14.19
C GLY A 59 -2.08 -13.27 -12.71
N VAL A 60 -2.84 -12.25 -12.32
CA VAL A 60 -3.36 -12.14 -10.95
C VAL A 60 -4.52 -13.13 -10.76
N ARG A 61 -4.50 -13.88 -9.65
CA ARG A 61 -5.58 -14.78 -9.25
C ARG A 61 -6.59 -14.02 -8.41
N LEU A 62 -7.77 -13.76 -8.96
CA LEU A 62 -8.75 -12.86 -8.36
C LEU A 62 -9.88 -13.57 -7.62
N VAL A 63 -10.24 -13.03 -6.47
CA VAL A 63 -11.49 -13.28 -5.75
C VAL A 63 -12.28 -11.98 -5.64
N LEU A 64 -13.43 -11.92 -6.29
CA LEU A 64 -14.32 -10.77 -6.32
C LEU A 64 -15.41 -10.93 -5.26
N VAL A 65 -15.62 -9.89 -4.45
CA VAL A 65 -16.64 -9.86 -3.39
C VAL A 65 -17.49 -8.60 -3.54
N PRO A 66 -18.55 -8.63 -4.37
CA PRO A 66 -19.46 -7.51 -4.52
C PRO A 66 -20.34 -7.36 -3.27
N GLY A 67 -20.54 -6.11 -2.85
CA GLY A 67 -21.64 -5.72 -1.97
C GLY A 67 -22.95 -5.61 -2.73
N SER A 68 -24.07 -5.68 -2.01
CA SER A 68 -25.42 -5.62 -2.62
C SER A 68 -26.37 -4.69 -1.86
N ARG A 69 -25.84 -3.77 -1.03
CA ARG A 69 -26.65 -2.92 -0.14
C ARG A 69 -27.73 -2.12 -0.89
N PRO A 70 -27.41 -1.35 -1.95
CA PRO A 70 -28.44 -0.59 -2.67
C PRO A 70 -29.43 -1.47 -3.43
N GLN A 71 -28.99 -2.61 -3.99
CA GLN A 71 -29.86 -3.56 -4.68
C GLN A 71 -30.86 -4.21 -3.71
N ILE A 72 -30.39 -4.58 -2.52
CA ILE A 72 -31.25 -5.09 -1.45
C ILE A 72 -32.25 -4.03 -1.01
N GLU A 73 -31.83 -2.77 -0.87
CA GLU A 73 -32.72 -1.68 -0.45
C GLU A 73 -33.84 -1.44 -1.48
N ALA A 74 -33.53 -1.49 -2.77
CA ALA A 74 -34.52 -1.36 -3.84
C ALA A 74 -35.57 -2.48 -3.79
N GLU A 75 -35.15 -3.74 -3.70
CA GLU A 75 -36.07 -4.89 -3.63
C GLU A 75 -36.91 -4.89 -2.33
N LEU A 76 -36.35 -4.44 -1.22
CA LEU A 76 -37.10 -4.29 0.04
C LEU A 76 -38.17 -3.20 -0.08
N LEU A 77 -37.84 -2.08 -0.74
CA LEU A 77 -38.78 -0.99 -0.98
C LEU A 77 -39.93 -1.45 -1.87
N ASP A 78 -39.64 -2.19 -2.94
CA ASP A 78 -40.64 -2.71 -3.87
C ASP A 78 -41.61 -3.70 -3.20
N ASP A 79 -41.11 -4.52 -2.27
CA ASP A 79 -41.94 -5.43 -1.46
C ASP A 79 -42.62 -4.74 -0.25
N GLY A 80 -42.33 -3.46 0.00
CA GLY A 80 -42.83 -2.73 1.17
C GLY A 80 -42.31 -3.27 2.52
N VAL A 81 -41.15 -3.92 2.52
CA VAL A 81 -40.52 -4.50 3.71
C VAL A 81 -39.53 -3.51 4.31
N THR A 82 -39.71 -3.18 5.58
CA THR A 82 -38.76 -2.32 6.32
C THR A 82 -37.75 -3.17 7.07
N THR A 83 -36.50 -2.71 7.10
CA THR A 83 -35.43 -3.35 7.87
C THR A 83 -34.67 -2.31 8.67
N GLN A 84 -34.02 -2.74 9.74
CA GLN A 84 -33.24 -1.88 10.61
C GLN A 84 -31.75 -2.21 10.45
N GLN A 85 -30.89 -1.26 10.83
CA GLN A 85 -29.47 -1.51 10.99
C GLN A 85 -29.09 -1.51 12.47
N HIS A 86 -28.26 -2.47 12.87
CA HIS A 86 -27.72 -2.57 14.21
C HIS A 86 -26.24 -2.95 14.12
N LEU A 87 -25.36 -2.18 14.79
CA LEU A 87 -23.89 -2.34 14.73
C LEU A 87 -23.32 -2.39 13.28
N GLY A 88 -23.89 -1.59 12.38
CA GLY A 88 -23.50 -1.56 10.97
C GLY A 88 -23.89 -2.83 10.18
N MET A 89 -24.73 -3.69 10.74
CA MET A 89 -25.29 -4.87 10.09
C MET A 89 -26.79 -4.68 9.86
N ARG A 90 -27.30 -5.17 8.73
CA ARG A 90 -28.74 -5.21 8.50
C ARG A 90 -29.36 -6.27 9.39
N VAL A 91 -30.51 -6.00 10.01
CA VAL A 91 -31.35 -7.02 10.64
C VAL A 91 -32.11 -7.72 9.51
N SER A 92 -31.79 -8.99 9.25
CA SER A 92 -32.39 -9.75 8.14
C SER A 92 -33.49 -10.66 8.68
N SER A 93 -34.73 -10.19 8.69
CA SER A 93 -35.88 -10.99 9.12
C SER A 93 -36.27 -12.04 8.07
N GLU A 94 -37.08 -13.03 8.47
CA GLU A 94 -37.61 -14.05 7.56
C GLU A 94 -38.33 -13.42 6.36
N GLN A 95 -39.10 -12.36 6.61
CA GLN A 95 -39.86 -11.62 5.61
C GLN A 95 -38.95 -10.86 4.63
N ALA A 96 -37.77 -10.41 5.07
CA ALA A 96 -36.82 -9.68 4.22
C ALA A 96 -35.96 -10.61 3.34
N MET A 97 -35.78 -11.87 3.74
CA MET A 97 -34.89 -12.80 3.04
C MET A 97 -35.26 -13.08 1.58
N PRO A 98 -36.53 -13.20 1.17
CA PRO A 98 -36.89 -13.31 -0.25
C PRO A 98 -36.38 -12.15 -1.09
N SER A 99 -36.59 -10.90 -0.66
CA SER A 99 -36.14 -9.69 -1.36
C SER A 99 -34.62 -9.62 -1.42
N ILE A 100 -33.95 -9.94 -0.30
CA ILE A 100 -32.48 -10.02 -0.23
C ILE A 100 -31.94 -11.06 -1.23
N LYS A 101 -32.55 -12.26 -1.28
CA LYS A 101 -32.13 -13.33 -2.19
C LYS A 101 -32.29 -12.94 -3.64
N ARG A 102 -33.40 -12.29 -4.02
CA ARG A 102 -33.61 -11.80 -5.39
C ARG A 102 -32.57 -10.76 -5.77
N ALA A 103 -32.39 -9.73 -4.95
CA ALA A 103 -31.41 -8.67 -5.18
C ALA A 103 -30.01 -9.23 -5.48
N VAL A 104 -29.51 -10.10 -4.61
CA VAL A 104 -28.16 -10.67 -4.73
C VAL A 104 -28.07 -11.64 -5.91
N ALA A 105 -29.08 -12.47 -6.15
CA ALA A 105 -29.07 -13.45 -7.23
C ALA A 105 -29.06 -12.77 -8.61
N VAL A 106 -29.89 -11.74 -8.81
CA VAL A 106 -29.93 -10.94 -10.04
C VAL A 106 -28.60 -10.23 -10.25
N GLN A 107 -28.11 -9.50 -9.24
CA GLN A 107 -26.83 -8.80 -9.32
C GLN A 107 -25.66 -9.73 -9.70
N MET A 108 -25.59 -10.91 -9.07
CA MET A 108 -24.52 -11.88 -9.36
C MET A 108 -24.61 -12.41 -10.79
N LEU A 109 -25.82 -12.69 -11.29
CA LEU A 109 -26.03 -13.14 -12.67
C LEU A 109 -25.63 -12.06 -13.67
N ASP A 110 -26.03 -10.81 -13.44
CA ASP A 110 -25.72 -9.67 -14.30
C ASP A 110 -24.21 -9.38 -14.32
N LEU A 111 -23.56 -9.44 -13.16
CA LEU A 111 -22.10 -9.28 -13.06
C LEU A 111 -21.36 -10.40 -13.80
N MET A 112 -21.80 -11.66 -13.65
CA MET A 112 -21.24 -12.77 -14.42
C MET A 112 -21.42 -12.58 -15.93
N ALA A 113 -22.59 -12.09 -16.37
CA ALA A 113 -22.85 -11.79 -17.77
C ALA A 113 -21.91 -10.70 -18.30
N ARG A 114 -21.71 -9.61 -17.55
CA ARG A 114 -20.79 -8.52 -17.90
C ARG A 114 -19.34 -8.99 -17.96
N LEU A 115 -18.88 -9.77 -16.97
CA LEU A 115 -17.53 -10.35 -16.97
C LEU A 115 -17.32 -11.36 -18.12
N SER A 116 -18.40 -11.93 -18.66
CA SER A 116 -18.36 -12.84 -19.81
C SER A 116 -18.26 -12.10 -21.15
N MET A 117 -18.61 -10.82 -21.19
CA MET A 117 -18.44 -10.00 -22.39
C MET A 117 -16.94 -9.77 -22.59
N GLY A 118 -16.34 -10.51 -23.52
CA GLY A 118 -14.98 -10.20 -23.97
C GLY A 118 -14.97 -8.76 -24.46
N LEU A 119 -14.08 -7.94 -23.93
CA LEU A 119 -14.10 -6.49 -24.13
C LEU A 119 -13.74 -6.14 -25.59
N PRO A 120 -14.71 -5.79 -26.44
CA PRO A 120 -14.43 -5.51 -27.85
C PRO A 120 -13.66 -4.20 -27.98
N ASN A 121 -12.68 -4.14 -28.90
CA ASN A 121 -11.81 -2.97 -29.12
C ASN A 121 -10.97 -2.55 -27.90
N THR A 122 -10.68 -3.45 -26.97
CA THR A 122 -9.69 -3.22 -25.91
C THR A 122 -8.42 -4.03 -26.20
N PRO A 123 -7.26 -3.69 -25.60
CA PRO A 123 -6.04 -4.51 -25.69
C PRO A 123 -6.23 -5.96 -25.20
N LEU A 124 -7.36 -6.25 -24.55
CA LEU A 124 -7.78 -7.54 -24.03
C LEU A 124 -8.72 -8.29 -24.99
N GLU A 125 -8.78 -7.89 -26.26
CA GLU A 125 -9.55 -8.59 -27.30
C GLU A 125 -9.14 -10.07 -27.35
N GLY A 126 -10.05 -10.96 -26.91
CA GLY A 126 -9.82 -12.41 -26.80
C GLY A 126 -9.55 -12.93 -25.39
N ALA A 127 -9.26 -12.08 -24.40
CA ALA A 127 -9.19 -12.48 -23.00
C ALA A 127 -10.61 -12.79 -22.49
N ARG A 128 -10.92 -14.07 -22.35
CA ARG A 128 -12.17 -14.53 -21.75
C ARG A 128 -11.92 -14.80 -20.28
N LEU A 129 -12.59 -14.05 -19.41
CA LEU A 129 -12.60 -14.35 -17.99
C LEU A 129 -13.37 -15.65 -17.76
N SER A 130 -12.72 -16.60 -17.09
CA SER A 130 -13.41 -17.78 -16.58
C SER A 130 -13.88 -17.49 -15.17
N VAL A 131 -15.16 -17.12 -15.03
CA VAL A 131 -15.73 -16.74 -13.73
C VAL A 131 -16.47 -17.92 -13.12
N VAL A 132 -16.16 -18.22 -11.86
CA VAL A 132 -16.78 -19.32 -11.10
C VAL A 132 -17.31 -18.79 -9.78
N SER A 133 -18.56 -19.13 -9.45
CA SER A 133 -19.09 -18.98 -8.09
C SER A 133 -19.11 -20.34 -7.38
N SER A 134 -18.96 -20.35 -6.06
CA SER A 134 -18.89 -21.60 -5.29
C SER A 134 -19.60 -21.47 -3.94
N ASN A 135 -20.01 -22.60 -3.38
CA ASN A 135 -20.52 -22.70 -2.01
C ASN A 135 -19.40 -23.03 -1.00
N ALA A 136 -18.16 -22.58 -1.26
CA ALA A 136 -17.01 -22.88 -0.41
C ALA A 136 -17.07 -22.19 0.97
N LEU A 137 -17.96 -21.19 1.13
CA LEU A 137 -18.17 -20.49 2.38
C LEU A 137 -19.38 -21.07 3.10
N VAL A 138 -19.18 -21.41 4.37
CA VAL A 138 -20.24 -21.86 5.27
C VAL A 138 -20.53 -20.74 6.25
N ALA A 139 -21.80 -20.35 6.36
CA ALA A 139 -22.25 -19.33 7.31
C ALA A 139 -22.73 -19.93 8.64
N ARG A 140 -22.79 -19.06 9.65
CA ARG A 140 -23.55 -19.26 10.88
C ARG A 140 -24.29 -17.97 11.25
N PRO A 141 -25.41 -18.05 11.98
CA PRO A 141 -26.07 -16.84 12.50
C PRO A 141 -25.14 -16.11 13.46
N ILE A 142 -25.21 -14.77 13.44
CA ILE A 142 -24.60 -13.95 14.49
C ILE A 142 -25.43 -14.06 15.79
N GLY A 143 -26.74 -14.25 15.65
CA GLY A 143 -27.69 -14.31 16.76
C GLY A 143 -27.97 -12.94 17.35
N VAL A 144 -28.20 -12.90 18.66
CA VAL A 144 -28.57 -11.67 19.39
C VAL A 144 -27.32 -10.90 19.82
N ARG A 145 -27.24 -9.61 19.47
CA ARG A 145 -26.19 -8.68 19.90
C ARG A 145 -26.83 -7.48 20.56
N GLU A 146 -26.31 -7.09 21.73
CA GLU A 146 -26.81 -5.95 22.52
C GLU A 146 -28.35 -5.94 22.69
N GLY A 147 -28.96 -7.13 22.80
CA GLY A 147 -30.41 -7.30 22.95
C GLY A 147 -31.22 -7.26 21.64
N VAL A 148 -30.58 -7.06 20.47
CA VAL A 148 -31.22 -7.07 19.15
C VAL A 148 -30.95 -8.40 18.45
N ASP A 149 -32.02 -9.10 18.05
CA ASP A 149 -31.93 -10.30 17.22
C ASP A 149 -31.71 -9.90 15.75
N LEU A 150 -30.61 -10.38 15.17
CA LEU A 150 -30.23 -10.09 13.79
C LEU A 150 -30.85 -11.08 12.78
N GLY A 151 -31.56 -12.11 13.23
CA GLY A 151 -32.26 -13.08 12.40
C GLY A 151 -31.31 -13.86 11.48
N TRP A 152 -31.55 -13.75 10.17
CA TRP A 152 -30.76 -14.39 9.11
C TRP A 152 -29.49 -13.62 8.74
N THR A 153 -29.09 -12.64 9.54
CA THR A 153 -27.75 -12.05 9.38
C THR A 153 -26.70 -12.97 9.98
N GLY A 154 -25.68 -13.28 9.18
CA GLY A 154 -24.68 -14.27 9.52
C GLY A 154 -23.26 -13.75 9.45
N GLU A 155 -22.35 -14.63 9.85
CA GLU A 155 -20.91 -14.47 9.72
C GLU A 155 -20.29 -15.75 9.14
N VAL A 156 -19.10 -15.65 8.57
CA VAL A 156 -18.39 -16.80 8.02
C VAL A 156 -17.98 -17.74 9.16
N ARG A 157 -18.43 -19.00 9.08
CA ARG A 157 -18.02 -20.07 10.00
C ARG A 157 -16.78 -20.79 9.50
N LYS A 158 -16.71 -21.06 8.20
CA LYS A 158 -15.65 -21.86 7.57
C LYS A 158 -15.50 -21.48 6.11
N VAL A 159 -14.25 -21.49 5.64
CA VAL A 159 -13.87 -21.36 4.24
C VAL A 159 -13.22 -22.67 3.77
N GLU A 160 -13.70 -23.26 2.67
CA GLU A 160 -13.07 -24.41 2.02
C GLU A 160 -11.85 -24.00 1.17
N VAL A 161 -10.76 -23.65 1.86
CA VAL A 161 -9.53 -23.11 1.27
C VAL A 161 -8.97 -23.97 0.14
N ALA A 162 -8.92 -25.29 0.31
CA ALA A 162 -8.38 -26.20 -0.70
C ALA A 162 -9.14 -26.10 -2.04
N ARG A 163 -10.49 -26.04 -1.97
CA ARG A 163 -11.34 -25.91 -3.17
C ARG A 163 -11.10 -24.58 -3.88
N LEU A 164 -11.07 -23.48 -3.13
CA LEU A 164 -10.85 -22.15 -3.69
C LEU A 164 -9.47 -22.03 -4.32
N ARG A 165 -8.43 -22.57 -3.67
CA ARG A 165 -7.06 -22.58 -4.22
C ARG A 165 -6.98 -23.37 -5.53
N SER A 166 -7.57 -24.55 -5.60
CA SER A 166 -7.58 -25.33 -6.85
C SER A 166 -8.27 -24.62 -8.01
N LEU A 167 -9.35 -23.86 -7.72
CA LEU A 167 -10.03 -23.06 -8.74
C LEU A 167 -9.15 -21.88 -9.21
N LEU A 168 -8.50 -21.18 -8.27
CA LEU A 168 -7.59 -20.07 -8.59
C LEU A 168 -6.36 -20.55 -9.39
N GLU A 169 -5.79 -21.70 -9.02
CA GLU A 169 -4.66 -22.34 -9.72
C GLU A 169 -5.04 -22.81 -11.13
N ALA A 170 -6.30 -23.17 -11.36
CA ALA A 170 -6.83 -23.49 -12.68
C ALA A 170 -7.11 -22.23 -13.55
N GLY A 171 -6.82 -21.03 -13.04
CA GLY A 171 -7.01 -19.77 -13.76
C GLY A 171 -8.44 -19.24 -13.72
N HIS A 172 -9.27 -19.72 -12.79
CA HIS A 172 -10.62 -19.18 -12.60
C HIS A 172 -10.60 -17.93 -11.71
N THR A 173 -11.34 -16.91 -12.14
CA THR A 173 -11.70 -15.77 -11.29
C THR A 173 -12.89 -16.17 -10.43
N LEU A 174 -12.74 -16.07 -9.11
CA LEU A 174 -13.78 -16.44 -8.17
C LEU A 174 -14.72 -15.27 -7.93
N LEU A 175 -16.03 -15.51 -7.98
CA LEU A 175 -17.05 -14.52 -7.64
C LEU A 175 -17.87 -15.02 -6.44
N GLN A 176 -17.66 -14.38 -5.29
CA GLN A 176 -18.25 -14.77 -4.01
C GLN A 176 -19.31 -13.75 -3.57
N SER A 177 -20.56 -14.21 -3.45
CA SER A 177 -21.65 -13.38 -2.95
C SER A 177 -21.61 -13.20 -1.43
N CYS A 178 -22.33 -12.20 -0.94
CA CYS A 178 -22.59 -11.97 0.49
C CYS A 178 -23.63 -12.94 1.09
N LEU A 179 -24.23 -13.82 0.28
CA LEU A 179 -25.17 -14.85 0.76
C LEU A 179 -24.48 -16.19 0.88
N CYS A 180 -24.46 -16.74 2.09
CA CYS A 180 -23.79 -18.00 2.37
C CYS A 180 -24.74 -18.98 3.06
N ALA A 181 -24.69 -20.24 2.66
CA ALA A 181 -25.49 -21.29 3.26
C ALA A 181 -24.81 -21.85 4.52
N SER A 182 -25.62 -22.31 5.45
CA SER A 182 -25.19 -23.12 6.59
C SER A 182 -25.32 -24.61 6.27
N PRO A 183 -24.77 -25.51 7.12
CA PRO A 183 -24.91 -26.95 6.92
C PRO A 183 -26.35 -27.47 6.99
N THR A 184 -27.28 -26.70 7.57
CA THR A 184 -28.72 -27.00 7.62
C THR A 184 -29.47 -26.59 6.36
N GLY A 185 -28.81 -25.90 5.41
CA GLY A 185 -29.42 -25.40 4.18
C GLY A 185 -30.02 -23.99 4.31
N GLU A 186 -29.96 -23.38 5.49
CA GLU A 186 -30.39 -22.00 5.70
C GLU A 186 -29.39 -21.02 5.10
N VAL A 187 -29.88 -19.97 4.46
CA VAL A 187 -29.07 -18.93 3.81
C VAL A 187 -29.02 -17.71 4.70
N PHE A 188 -27.81 -17.22 4.96
CA PHE A 188 -27.56 -16.04 5.78
C PHE A 188 -27.04 -14.88 4.94
N ASN A 189 -27.41 -13.66 5.34
CA ASN A 189 -26.93 -12.40 4.80
C ASN A 189 -25.70 -11.94 5.58
N LEU A 190 -24.53 -11.95 4.93
CA LEU A 190 -23.26 -11.56 5.53
C LEU A 190 -22.88 -10.15 5.05
N ARG A 191 -22.02 -9.47 5.81
CA ARG A 191 -21.37 -8.26 5.31
C ARG A 191 -20.29 -8.63 4.30
N ALA A 192 -20.26 -7.94 3.17
CA ALA A 192 -19.28 -8.20 2.10
C ALA A 192 -17.85 -7.96 2.57
N GLU A 193 -17.65 -6.97 3.46
CA GLU A 193 -16.37 -6.63 4.05
C GLU A 193 -15.83 -7.76 4.94
N ASP A 194 -16.69 -8.38 5.74
CA ASP A 194 -16.34 -9.55 6.56
C ASP A 194 -16.03 -10.76 5.67
N VAL A 195 -16.82 -10.98 4.62
CA VAL A 195 -16.58 -12.06 3.65
C VAL A 195 -15.22 -11.90 2.97
N ALA A 196 -14.89 -10.68 2.52
CA ALA A 196 -13.62 -10.38 1.88
C ALA A 196 -12.43 -10.53 2.84
N LEU A 197 -12.57 -10.07 4.09
CA LEU A 197 -11.58 -10.26 5.14
C LEU A 197 -11.32 -11.76 5.39
N GLU A 198 -12.38 -12.55 5.57
CA GLU A 198 -12.27 -13.98 5.88
C GLU A 198 -11.65 -14.76 4.71
N LEU A 199 -12.04 -14.43 3.48
CA LEU A 199 -11.42 -14.98 2.27
C LEU A 199 -9.94 -14.63 2.21
N ALA A 200 -9.59 -13.35 2.37
CA ALA A 200 -8.21 -12.91 2.29
C ALA A 200 -7.33 -13.56 3.37
N ALA A 201 -7.83 -13.61 4.61
CA ALA A 201 -7.14 -14.24 5.72
C ALA A 201 -7.00 -15.76 5.54
N CYS A 202 -8.06 -16.47 5.15
CA CYS A 202 -8.00 -17.92 4.98
C CYS A 202 -7.19 -18.35 3.74
N LEU A 203 -7.23 -17.57 2.66
CA LEU A 203 -6.42 -17.82 1.48
C LEU A 203 -4.97 -17.38 1.66
N GLN A 204 -4.65 -16.61 2.71
CA GLN A 204 -3.37 -15.90 2.85
C GLN A 204 -3.10 -15.08 1.58
N ALA A 205 -4.09 -14.28 1.19
CA ALA A 205 -4.02 -13.44 0.01
C ALA A 205 -2.88 -12.43 0.15
N ASP A 206 -2.15 -12.22 -0.94
CA ASP A 206 -1.07 -11.24 -0.99
C ASP A 206 -1.62 -9.81 -0.83
N LYS A 207 -2.84 -9.58 -1.33
CA LYS A 207 -3.54 -8.29 -1.22
C LYS A 207 -5.04 -8.46 -0.96
N LEU A 208 -5.56 -7.64 -0.06
CA LEU A 208 -7.00 -7.34 0.04
C LEU A 208 -7.21 -5.90 -0.41
N ILE A 209 -8.17 -5.66 -1.29
CA ILE A 209 -8.42 -4.36 -1.90
C ILE A 209 -9.88 -4.02 -1.65
N PHE A 210 -10.14 -2.91 -0.96
CA PHE A 210 -11.47 -2.32 -0.83
C PHE A 210 -11.58 -1.15 -1.81
N LEU A 211 -12.50 -1.26 -2.76
CA LEU A 211 -12.93 -0.14 -3.57
C LEU A 211 -13.97 0.66 -2.79
N THR A 212 -13.60 1.86 -2.41
CA THR A 212 -14.36 2.77 -1.54
C THR A 212 -14.94 3.93 -2.33
N GLU A 213 -15.90 4.64 -1.74
CA GLU A 213 -16.48 5.86 -2.32
C GLU A 213 -16.26 7.12 -1.45
N SER A 214 -15.53 6.96 -0.34
CA SER A 214 -15.37 8.02 0.65
C SER A 214 -14.35 9.06 0.19
N SER A 215 -14.65 10.33 0.46
CA SER A 215 -13.79 11.47 0.16
C SER A 215 -12.73 11.76 1.23
N VAL A 216 -12.63 10.95 2.29
CA VAL A 216 -11.66 11.21 3.36
C VAL A 216 -10.26 10.82 2.89
N GLU A 217 -9.36 11.81 2.84
CA GLU A 217 -7.95 11.60 2.53
C GLU A 217 -7.24 10.95 3.72
N LEU A 218 -7.06 9.63 3.63
CA LEU A 218 -6.15 8.91 4.49
C LEU A 218 -4.70 9.09 4.00
N PRO A 219 -3.69 8.92 4.87
CA PRO A 219 -2.30 8.89 4.43
C PRO A 219 -2.10 7.84 3.32
N PRO A 220 -1.24 8.09 2.32
CA PRO A 220 -0.99 7.12 1.24
C PRO A 220 -0.46 5.77 1.74
N GLN A 221 0.23 5.77 2.88
CA GLN A 221 0.74 4.57 3.52
C GLN A 221 0.60 4.71 5.04
N MET A 222 0.25 3.61 5.69
CA MET A 222 0.19 3.53 7.15
C MET A 222 0.34 2.11 7.66
N THR A 223 0.76 2.02 8.90
CA THR A 223 0.76 0.80 9.69
C THR A 223 -0.57 0.62 10.43
N VAL A 224 -0.87 -0.61 10.84
CA VAL A 224 -2.02 -0.88 11.72
C VAL A 224 -1.97 -0.01 12.98
N THR A 225 -0.79 0.23 13.55
CA THR A 225 -0.64 1.07 14.75
C THR A 225 -1.03 2.52 14.49
N GLU A 226 -0.72 3.05 13.31
CA GLU A 226 -1.09 4.41 12.90
C GLU A 226 -2.57 4.53 12.51
N ALA A 227 -3.18 3.43 12.05
CA ALA A 227 -4.59 3.40 11.66
C ALA A 227 -5.56 3.34 12.86
N LEU A 228 -5.19 2.69 13.97
CA LEU A 228 -6.09 2.50 15.11
C LEU A 228 -6.63 3.81 15.72
N PRO A 229 -5.81 4.86 15.95
CA PRO A 229 -6.32 6.13 16.46
C PRO A 229 -7.32 6.80 15.53
N LEU A 230 -7.23 6.56 14.22
CA LEU A 230 -8.14 7.14 13.24
C LEU A 230 -9.54 6.53 13.33
N LEU A 231 -9.68 5.27 13.78
CA LEU A 231 -11.00 4.65 13.97
C LEU A 231 -11.85 5.36 15.04
N GLU A 232 -11.21 6.12 15.93
CA GLU A 232 -11.89 6.94 16.94
C GLU A 232 -12.24 8.34 16.43
N ASP A 233 -11.75 8.72 15.24
CA ASP A 233 -12.04 10.01 14.63
C ASP A 233 -13.46 10.06 14.07
N ALA A 234 -14.26 10.97 14.62
CA ALA A 234 -15.63 11.22 14.19
C ALA A 234 -15.75 11.79 12.76
N SER A 235 -14.63 12.24 12.16
CA SER A 235 -14.59 12.72 10.78
C SER A 235 -14.74 11.60 9.73
N LEU A 236 -14.42 10.35 10.11
CA LEU A 236 -14.56 9.22 9.20
C LEU A 236 -16.03 8.87 8.97
N SER A 237 -16.36 8.65 7.69
CA SER A 237 -17.66 8.06 7.35
C SER A 237 -17.76 6.65 7.98
N LYS A 238 -18.96 6.25 8.36
CA LYS A 238 -19.21 4.91 8.94
C LYS A 238 -18.72 3.77 8.05
N GLU A 239 -18.81 3.97 6.73
CA GLU A 239 -18.32 3.02 5.73
C GLU A 239 -16.79 2.97 5.70
N MET A 240 -16.10 4.12 5.70
CA MET A 240 -14.64 4.13 5.73
C MET A 240 -14.10 3.56 7.04
N ALA A 241 -14.74 3.85 8.17
CA ALA A 241 -14.40 3.24 9.45
C ALA A 241 -14.53 1.71 9.41
N LEU A 242 -15.59 1.18 8.77
CA LEU A 242 -15.78 -0.26 8.59
C LEU A 242 -14.71 -0.89 7.69
N HIS A 243 -14.37 -0.25 6.57
CA HIS A 243 -13.28 -0.71 5.70
C HIS A 243 -11.93 -0.68 6.41
N LEU A 244 -11.63 0.39 7.16
CA LEU A 244 -10.38 0.52 7.92
C LEU A 244 -10.30 -0.50 9.07
N GLU A 245 -11.40 -0.75 9.77
CA GLU A 245 -11.48 -1.78 10.81
C GLU A 245 -11.23 -3.17 10.22
N SER A 246 -11.89 -3.48 9.09
CA SER A 246 -11.72 -4.74 8.37
C SER A 246 -10.29 -4.91 7.84
N ALA A 247 -9.70 -3.83 7.33
CA ALA A 247 -8.31 -3.80 6.88
C ALA A 247 -7.34 -4.09 8.02
N CYS A 248 -7.51 -3.43 9.18
CA CYS A 248 -6.69 -3.68 10.37
C CYS A 248 -6.77 -5.14 10.82
N LYS A 249 -7.97 -5.72 10.83
CA LYS A 249 -8.19 -7.13 11.18
C LYS A 249 -7.55 -8.08 10.16
N ALA A 250 -7.67 -7.79 8.86
CA ALA A 250 -7.06 -8.59 7.80
C ALA A 250 -5.53 -8.63 7.92
N VAL A 251 -4.88 -7.48 8.12
CA VAL A 251 -3.43 -7.40 8.31
C VAL A 251 -2.98 -8.20 9.54
N ARG A 252 -3.68 -8.04 10.67
CA ARG A 252 -3.38 -8.82 11.90
C ARG A 252 -3.55 -10.33 11.72
N ARG A 253 -4.32 -10.77 10.73
CA ARG A 253 -4.54 -12.18 10.39
C ARG A 253 -3.60 -12.70 9.30
N GLY A 254 -2.59 -11.92 8.91
CA GLY A 254 -1.53 -12.35 8.00
C GLY A 254 -1.71 -11.92 6.55
N VAL A 255 -2.69 -11.07 6.23
CA VAL A 255 -2.73 -10.42 4.91
C VAL A 255 -1.61 -9.38 4.84
N GLU A 256 -0.69 -9.51 3.90
CA GLU A 256 0.52 -8.66 3.86
C GLU A 256 0.18 -7.19 3.62
N ARG A 257 -0.74 -6.93 2.70
CA ARG A 257 -1.07 -5.58 2.21
C ARG A 257 -2.58 -5.45 2.05
N VAL A 258 -3.15 -4.39 2.63
CA VAL A 258 -4.55 -4.01 2.39
C VAL A 258 -4.59 -2.64 1.73
N HIS A 259 -5.33 -2.52 0.64
CA HIS A 259 -5.45 -1.29 -0.13
C HIS A 259 -6.87 -0.73 0.01
N LEU A 260 -6.98 0.56 0.29
CA LEU A 260 -8.24 1.32 0.24
C LEU A 260 -8.14 2.27 -0.95
N VAL A 261 -8.99 2.08 -1.95
CA VAL A 261 -8.88 2.79 -3.25
C VAL A 261 -10.21 3.48 -3.55
N ASP A 262 -10.20 4.78 -3.87
CA ASP A 262 -11.41 5.47 -4.34
C ASP A 262 -11.74 5.05 -5.78
N ARG A 263 -12.88 4.38 -5.96
CA ARG A 263 -13.29 3.87 -7.27
C ARG A 263 -13.71 4.96 -8.26
N ARG A 264 -14.07 6.15 -7.78
CA ARG A 264 -14.62 7.23 -8.61
C ARG A 264 -13.56 7.83 -9.52
N THR A 265 -12.29 7.60 -9.19
CA THR A 265 -11.18 8.01 -10.02
C THR A 265 -10.91 6.99 -11.11
N PRO A 266 -10.97 7.38 -12.39
CA PRO A 266 -10.73 6.46 -13.50
C PRO A 266 -9.37 5.77 -13.41
N GLY A 267 -9.37 4.43 -13.48
CA GLY A 267 -8.17 3.61 -13.42
C GLY A 267 -7.44 3.62 -12.08
N ALA A 268 -8.09 4.08 -10.99
CA ALA A 268 -7.47 4.13 -9.66
C ALA A 268 -6.93 2.78 -9.19
N LEU A 269 -7.63 1.68 -9.53
CA LEU A 269 -7.18 0.32 -9.20
C LEU A 269 -5.85 -0.02 -9.89
N ILE A 270 -5.71 0.30 -11.17
CA ILE A 270 -4.47 0.07 -11.93
C ILE A 270 -3.37 1.00 -11.46
N GLN A 271 -3.69 2.26 -11.19
CA GLN A 271 -2.73 3.24 -10.65
C GLN A 271 -2.21 2.80 -9.27
N GLU A 272 -3.07 2.29 -8.39
CA GLU A 272 -2.66 1.80 -7.08
C GLU A 272 -1.71 0.60 -7.18
N LEU A 273 -1.98 -0.33 -8.09
CA LEU A 273 -1.24 -1.59 -8.17
C LEU A 273 0.05 -1.48 -9.00
N TYR A 274 0.08 -0.62 -10.03
CA TYR A 274 1.18 -0.57 -10.99
C TYR A 274 1.91 0.77 -11.02
N SER A 275 1.77 1.59 -9.96
CA SER A 275 2.56 2.80 -9.77
C SER A 275 3.33 2.78 -8.45
N ARG A 276 4.42 3.55 -8.41
CA ARG A 276 5.25 3.72 -7.20
C ARG A 276 4.58 4.56 -6.13
N SER A 277 3.82 5.57 -6.53
CA SER A 277 3.16 6.48 -5.59
C SER A 277 1.91 5.87 -4.97
N GLY A 278 1.31 4.88 -5.64
CA GLY A 278 -0.07 4.51 -5.39
C GLY A 278 -1.02 5.66 -5.74
N TYR A 279 -2.31 5.39 -5.61
CA TYR A 279 -3.38 6.39 -5.66
C TYR A 279 -4.18 6.41 -4.35
N GLY A 280 -4.40 5.24 -3.75
CA GLY A 280 -5.14 5.07 -2.51
C GLY A 280 -4.25 5.01 -1.27
N THR A 281 -4.74 4.29 -0.27
CA THR A 281 -4.04 4.07 1.01
C THR A 281 -3.65 2.62 1.15
N LEU A 282 -2.35 2.39 1.38
CA LEU A 282 -1.79 1.08 1.69
C LEU A 282 -1.61 0.91 3.20
N LEU A 283 -2.32 -0.08 3.76
CA LEU A 283 -2.21 -0.52 5.14
C LEU A 283 -1.35 -1.78 5.25
N THR A 284 -0.39 -1.76 6.18
CA THR A 284 0.55 -2.87 6.43
C THR A 284 0.78 -3.11 7.92
N ALA A 285 1.37 -4.24 8.29
CA ALA A 285 1.64 -4.56 9.70
C ALA A 285 2.78 -3.69 10.26
N GLU A 286 3.84 -3.53 9.47
CA GLU A 286 5.03 -2.76 9.78
C GLU A 286 5.32 -1.80 8.62
N SER A 287 6.10 -0.75 8.88
CA SER A 287 6.50 0.19 7.84
C SER A 287 7.25 -0.55 6.71
N LEU A 288 6.82 -0.33 5.47
CA LEU A 288 7.53 -0.81 4.28
C LEU A 288 8.90 -0.16 4.11
N GLU A 289 9.12 0.98 4.77
CA GLU A 289 10.41 1.63 4.79
C GLU A 289 11.34 0.99 5.81
N LYS A 290 12.33 0.27 5.31
CA LYS A 290 13.36 -0.36 6.13
C LYS A 290 14.61 0.48 6.10
N MET A 291 15.11 0.85 7.28
CA MET A 291 16.42 1.46 7.43
C MET A 291 17.42 0.41 7.87
N ARG A 292 18.41 0.13 7.02
CA ARG A 292 19.43 -0.89 7.29
C ARG A 292 20.81 -0.47 6.80
N GLN A 293 21.83 -1.19 7.25
CA GLN A 293 23.18 -1.08 6.71
C GLN A 293 23.23 -1.70 5.31
N ALA A 294 24.05 -1.13 4.43
CA ALA A 294 24.21 -1.61 3.08
C ALA A 294 25.08 -2.88 3.02
N THR A 295 24.85 -3.66 1.97
CA THR A 295 25.57 -4.88 1.60
C THR A 295 26.12 -4.74 0.18
N ILE A 296 26.98 -5.66 -0.24
CA ILE A 296 27.58 -5.61 -1.58
C ILE A 296 26.54 -5.64 -2.71
N GLU A 297 25.37 -6.24 -2.46
CA GLU A 297 24.26 -6.31 -3.42
C GLU A 297 23.62 -4.93 -3.68
N ASP A 298 23.77 -3.98 -2.76
CA ASP A 298 23.16 -2.66 -2.82
C ASP A 298 23.95 -1.66 -3.68
N VAL A 299 25.20 -1.96 -4.04
CA VAL A 299 26.11 -1.02 -4.72
C VAL A 299 25.50 -0.46 -5.99
N ALA A 300 24.84 -1.30 -6.79
CA ALA A 300 24.20 -0.87 -8.03
C ALA A 300 23.07 0.14 -7.78
N GLY A 301 22.20 -0.13 -6.80
CA GLY A 301 21.09 0.76 -6.45
C GLY A 301 21.55 2.07 -5.81
N ILE A 302 22.62 2.05 -5.00
CA ILE A 302 23.23 3.27 -4.47
C ILE A 302 23.79 4.13 -5.61
N LEU A 303 24.50 3.51 -6.56
CA LEU A 303 25.04 4.22 -7.73
C LEU A 303 23.93 4.86 -8.57
N GLU A 304 22.82 4.16 -8.77
CA GLU A 304 21.64 4.71 -9.46
C GLU A 304 21.07 5.92 -8.72
N LEU A 305 20.95 5.83 -7.40
CA LEU A 305 20.43 6.91 -6.56
C LEU A 305 21.31 8.17 -6.58
N ILE A 306 22.64 8.02 -6.53
CA ILE A 306 23.55 9.16 -6.36
C ILE A 306 23.99 9.80 -7.68
N ARG A 307 23.98 9.05 -8.80
CA ARG A 307 24.52 9.52 -10.09
C ARG A 307 23.95 10.87 -10.56
N PRO A 308 22.62 11.13 -10.51
CA PRO A 308 22.10 12.44 -10.91
C PRO A 308 22.66 13.59 -10.05
N LEU A 309 22.87 13.34 -8.75
CA LEU A 309 23.43 14.34 -7.83
C LEU A 309 24.93 14.57 -8.05
N GLU A 310 25.66 13.55 -8.52
CA GLU A 310 27.05 13.70 -8.94
C GLU A 310 27.16 14.52 -10.23
N GLU A 311 26.29 14.25 -11.21
CA GLU A 311 26.22 14.98 -12.47
C GLU A 311 25.83 16.46 -12.28
N GLU A 312 24.93 16.74 -11.34
CA GLU A 312 24.56 18.10 -10.92
C GLU A 312 25.64 18.80 -10.06
N GLY A 313 26.71 18.08 -9.67
CA GLY A 313 27.78 18.60 -8.82
C GLY A 313 27.42 18.77 -7.35
N VAL A 314 26.25 18.30 -6.92
CA VAL A 314 25.78 18.29 -5.52
C VAL A 314 26.63 17.31 -4.70
N LEU A 315 26.85 16.10 -5.20
CA LEU A 315 27.71 15.08 -4.59
C LEU A 315 29.08 14.99 -5.29
N VAL A 316 30.08 14.51 -4.54
CA VAL A 316 31.37 14.11 -5.13
C VAL A 316 31.17 12.80 -5.86
N ARG A 317 31.73 12.66 -7.07
CA ARG A 317 31.75 11.41 -7.81
C ARG A 317 32.41 10.29 -7.02
N ARG A 318 31.74 9.14 -6.92
CA ARG A 318 32.23 7.95 -6.22
C ARG A 318 32.32 6.76 -7.18
N PRO A 319 33.54 6.29 -7.50
CA PRO A 319 33.70 5.14 -8.38
C PRO A 319 33.19 3.86 -7.70
N ARG A 320 32.72 2.90 -8.50
CA ARG A 320 32.11 1.66 -8.01
C ARG A 320 33.03 0.92 -7.05
N GLU A 321 34.32 0.87 -7.35
CA GLU A 321 35.33 0.18 -6.57
C GLU A 321 35.46 0.79 -5.16
N GLN A 322 35.33 2.12 -5.04
CA GLN A 322 35.32 2.78 -3.74
C GLN A 322 34.06 2.43 -2.94
N LEU A 323 32.88 2.43 -3.59
CA LEU A 323 31.65 2.02 -2.89
C LEU A 323 31.74 0.58 -2.39
N GLU A 324 32.26 -0.34 -3.20
CA GLU A 324 32.42 -1.75 -2.82
C GLU A 324 33.33 -1.92 -1.59
N LEU A 325 34.41 -1.13 -1.50
CA LEU A 325 35.34 -1.14 -0.35
C LEU A 325 34.76 -0.53 0.92
N GLU A 326 33.85 0.45 0.79
CA GLU A 326 33.29 1.22 1.91
C GLU A 326 31.84 0.85 2.22
N ILE A 327 31.29 -0.18 1.58
CA ILE A 327 29.84 -0.48 1.57
C ILE A 327 29.27 -0.71 2.98
N ASP A 328 30.07 -1.28 3.87
CA ASP A 328 29.71 -1.51 5.27
C ASP A 328 29.51 -0.20 6.06
N ARG A 329 29.98 0.94 5.55
CA ARG A 329 29.77 2.26 6.17
C ARG A 329 28.47 2.91 5.74
N TYR A 330 27.85 2.41 4.66
CA TYR A 330 26.64 2.97 4.11
C TYR A 330 25.41 2.49 4.88
N TRP A 331 24.47 3.42 5.05
CA TRP A 331 23.14 3.17 5.57
C TRP A 331 22.13 3.63 4.54
N LEU A 332 21.11 2.82 4.35
CA LEU A 332 20.11 3.03 3.33
C LEU A 332 18.70 2.95 3.89
N VAL A 333 17.81 3.67 3.24
CA VAL A 333 16.37 3.50 3.37
C VAL A 333 15.91 2.78 2.13
N GLU A 334 15.34 1.60 2.34
CA GLU A 334 14.76 0.74 1.32
C GLU A 334 13.24 0.81 1.42
N LEU A 335 12.56 0.92 0.28
CA LEU A 335 11.11 0.84 0.16
C LEU A 335 10.78 -0.20 -0.92
N ASP A 336 10.12 -1.30 -0.53
CA ASP A 336 9.78 -2.44 -1.41
C ASP A 336 10.97 -2.89 -2.30
N GLY A 337 12.16 -3.07 -1.71
CA GLY A 337 13.37 -3.51 -2.42
C GLY A 337 14.12 -2.40 -3.16
N GLN A 338 13.55 -1.20 -3.31
CA GLN A 338 14.22 -0.07 -3.95
C GLN A 338 14.95 0.80 -2.93
N ILE A 339 16.21 1.14 -3.21
CA ILE A 339 16.98 2.10 -2.41
C ILE A 339 16.53 3.51 -2.73
N ILE A 340 15.88 4.17 -1.77
CA ILE A 340 15.31 5.52 -1.96
C ILE A 340 16.08 6.62 -1.23
N ALA A 341 16.91 6.26 -0.24
CA ALA A 341 17.82 7.19 0.41
C ALA A 341 19.07 6.48 0.92
N THR A 342 20.18 7.21 1.03
CA THR A 342 21.45 6.70 1.54
C THR A 342 22.23 7.77 2.29
N ALA A 343 23.10 7.34 3.20
CA ALA A 343 24.11 8.15 3.87
C ALA A 343 25.32 7.27 4.22
N VAL A 344 26.52 7.88 4.36
CA VAL A 344 27.72 7.17 4.80
C VAL A 344 28.41 7.93 5.93
N LEU A 345 29.00 7.18 6.87
CA LEU A 345 29.87 7.71 7.91
C LEU A 345 31.33 7.35 7.65
N HIS A 346 32.21 8.35 7.66
CA HIS A 346 33.66 8.13 7.77
C HIS A 346 34.13 8.49 9.18
N TYR A 347 35.04 7.69 9.74
CA TYR A 347 35.49 7.83 11.12
C TYR A 347 36.94 8.30 11.18
N PHE A 348 37.21 9.33 11.97
CA PHE A 348 38.54 9.84 12.30
C PHE A 348 38.79 9.54 13.78
N ILE A 349 39.20 8.30 14.05
CA ILE A 349 39.20 7.72 15.40
C ILE A 349 40.10 8.52 16.36
N GLY A 350 41.27 8.95 15.89
CA GLY A 350 42.24 9.70 16.72
C GLY A 350 41.70 11.03 17.25
N GLU A 351 40.82 11.68 16.48
CA GLU A 351 40.24 12.99 16.83
C GLU A 351 38.79 12.85 17.36
N ARG A 352 38.26 11.62 17.42
CA ARG A 352 36.87 11.29 17.82
C ARG A 352 35.82 12.05 17.00
N VAL A 353 36.11 12.25 15.72
CA VAL A 353 35.26 12.96 14.77
C VAL A 353 34.74 12.00 13.71
N ALA A 354 33.49 12.20 13.27
CA ALA A 354 32.94 11.52 12.11
C ALA A 354 32.50 12.50 11.03
N GLU A 355 32.62 12.10 9.76
CA GLU A 355 32.06 12.79 8.61
C GLU A 355 30.73 12.12 8.22
N LEU A 356 29.67 12.91 8.15
CA LEU A 356 28.48 12.53 7.40
C LEU A 356 28.69 12.91 5.94
N ALA A 357 28.74 11.92 5.07
CA ALA A 357 28.85 12.13 3.63
C ALA A 357 27.74 11.40 2.87
N CYS A 358 27.61 11.72 1.58
CA CYS A 358 26.70 11.04 0.66
C CYS A 358 25.24 10.96 1.16
N LEU A 359 24.78 11.95 1.93
CA LEU A 359 23.38 12.04 2.32
C LEU A 359 22.56 12.39 1.08
N ALA A 360 21.84 11.41 0.55
CA ALA A 360 21.06 11.52 -0.66
C ALA A 360 19.67 10.93 -0.44
N VAL A 361 18.66 11.61 -0.99
CA VAL A 361 17.28 11.12 -1.07
C VAL A 361 16.84 11.26 -2.51
N ASN A 362 16.25 10.20 -3.06
CA ASN A 362 15.71 10.18 -4.40
C ASN A 362 14.74 11.36 -4.57
N ALA A 363 14.80 12.05 -5.70
CA ALA A 363 14.05 13.28 -5.93
C ALA A 363 12.53 13.13 -5.70
N GLN A 364 11.98 11.96 -6.03
CA GLN A 364 10.56 11.63 -5.87
C GLN A 364 10.17 11.40 -4.40
N TYR A 365 11.15 11.15 -3.51
CA TYR A 365 10.95 10.79 -2.10
C TYR A 365 11.52 11.82 -1.10
N ARG A 366 11.86 13.03 -1.57
CA ARG A 366 12.44 14.09 -0.71
C ARG A 366 11.47 14.57 0.37
N ARG A 367 10.16 14.47 0.14
CA ARG A 367 9.12 14.80 1.12
C ARG A 367 8.82 13.55 1.96
N GLY A 368 9.00 13.64 3.28
CA GLY A 368 8.82 12.52 4.21
C GLY A 368 9.90 12.36 5.30
N GLY A 369 10.77 13.34 5.51
CA GLY A 369 11.71 13.33 6.65
C GLY A 369 12.81 12.25 6.60
N ARG A 370 12.97 11.54 5.47
CA ARG A 370 13.95 10.43 5.32
C ARG A 370 15.39 10.89 5.53
N ALA A 371 15.74 12.08 5.06
CA ALA A 371 17.05 12.70 5.31
C ALA A 371 17.27 12.93 6.81
N SER A 372 16.26 13.44 7.53
CA SER A 372 16.32 13.69 8.97
C SER A 372 16.43 12.38 9.76
N ARG A 373 15.70 11.33 9.34
CA ARG A 373 15.80 9.98 9.92
C ARG A 373 17.19 9.38 9.71
N LEU A 374 17.75 9.49 8.50
CA LEU A 374 19.11 9.05 8.21
C LEU A 374 20.12 9.81 9.07
N LEU A 375 20.03 11.15 9.13
CA LEU A 375 20.90 11.95 9.99
C LEU A 375 20.82 11.50 11.46
N ALA A 376 19.61 11.34 12.01
CA ALA A 376 19.44 10.87 13.37
C ALA A 376 20.06 9.48 13.61
N ARG A 377 19.94 8.58 12.63
CA ARG A 377 20.60 7.27 12.66
C ARG A 377 22.13 7.41 12.63
N MET A 378 22.66 8.32 11.81
CA MET A 378 24.10 8.53 11.67
C MET A 378 24.69 9.12 12.95
N GLU A 379 24.00 10.06 13.58
CA GLU A 379 24.41 10.56 14.89
C GLU A 379 24.39 9.47 15.97
N MET A 380 23.40 8.58 15.96
CA MET A 380 23.34 7.45 16.89
C MET A 380 24.52 6.49 16.69
N GLU A 381 24.84 6.15 15.43
CA GLU A 381 25.95 5.25 15.11
C GLU A 381 27.31 5.88 15.43
N ALA A 382 27.48 7.18 15.14
CA ALA A 382 28.68 7.92 15.53
C ALA A 382 28.87 7.94 17.05
N ARG A 383 27.82 8.21 17.83
CA ARG A 383 27.86 8.13 19.31
C ARG A 383 28.21 6.72 19.80
N ARG A 384 27.61 5.69 19.22
CA ARG A 384 27.87 4.28 19.58
C ARG A 384 29.35 3.92 19.40
N ARG A 385 30.03 4.51 18.41
CA ARG A 385 31.47 4.33 18.17
C ARG A 385 32.36 5.33 18.92
N GLY A 386 31.79 6.09 19.85
CA GLY A 386 32.53 6.99 20.74
C GLY A 386 32.94 8.33 20.12
N MET A 387 32.35 8.70 18.98
CA MET A 387 32.58 9.99 18.32
C MET A 387 31.85 11.10 19.06
N GLN A 388 32.50 12.26 19.20
CA GLN A 388 31.98 13.43 19.92
C GLN A 388 31.49 14.51 18.98
N THR A 389 31.93 14.45 17.73
CA THR A 389 31.70 15.50 16.74
C THR A 389 31.31 14.88 15.41
N LEU A 390 30.29 15.43 14.77
CA LEU A 390 29.88 15.09 13.41
C LEU A 390 30.08 16.32 12.53
N PHE A 391 30.76 16.19 11.39
CA PHE A 391 30.85 17.26 10.40
C PHE A 391 30.27 16.85 9.06
N VAL A 392 29.93 17.85 8.26
CA VAL A 392 29.48 17.69 6.88
C VAL A 392 30.09 18.77 5.99
N LEU A 393 30.34 18.41 4.74
CA LEU A 393 30.70 19.34 3.68
C LEU A 393 29.56 19.42 2.68
N THR A 394 29.06 20.63 2.42
CA THR A 394 27.97 20.84 1.47
C THR A 394 28.19 22.06 0.57
N THR A 395 27.76 21.96 -0.68
CA THR A 395 27.78 23.06 -1.66
C THR A 395 26.40 23.72 -1.82
N HIS A 396 25.30 23.01 -1.54
CA HIS A 396 23.94 23.48 -1.81
C HIS A 396 23.00 23.49 -0.58
N THR A 397 23.18 22.58 0.39
CA THR A 397 22.17 22.27 1.43
C THR A 397 22.49 22.81 2.82
N SER A 398 23.16 23.97 2.91
CA SER A 398 23.62 24.53 4.20
C SER A 398 22.51 24.81 5.21
N HIS A 399 21.37 25.37 4.80
CA HIS A 399 20.29 25.74 5.73
C HIS A 399 19.69 24.54 6.45
N TRP A 400 19.51 23.43 5.72
CA TRP A 400 18.95 22.20 6.28
C TRP A 400 19.82 21.65 7.41
N PHE A 401 21.15 21.68 7.28
CA PHE A 401 22.05 21.24 8.36
C PHE A 401 22.02 22.19 9.56
N ILE A 402 21.89 23.51 9.33
CA ILE A 402 21.73 24.49 10.42
C ILE A 402 20.46 24.19 11.23
N GLU A 403 19.33 23.95 10.56
CA GLU A 403 18.07 23.57 11.20
C GLU A 403 18.19 22.29 12.02
N HIS A 404 19.10 21.39 11.64
CA HIS A 404 19.37 20.14 12.36
C HIS A 404 20.54 20.26 13.36
N GLY A 405 20.91 21.49 13.75
CA GLY A 405 21.84 21.75 14.86
C GLY A 405 23.31 21.72 14.49
N PHE A 406 23.66 21.87 13.21
CA PHE A 406 25.05 22.11 12.81
C PHE A 406 25.37 23.61 12.81
N SER A 407 26.56 23.96 13.29
CA SER A 407 27.12 25.31 13.21
C SER A 407 28.13 25.42 12.06
N PRO A 408 28.19 26.56 11.35
CA PRO A 408 29.25 26.83 10.38
C PRO A 408 30.64 26.71 11.01
N ALA A 409 31.59 26.14 10.27
CA ALA A 409 32.99 26.01 10.66
C ALA A 409 33.91 26.29 9.47
N GLN A 410 35.22 26.24 9.70
CA GLN A 410 36.25 26.45 8.69
C GLN A 410 36.96 25.13 8.35
N VAL A 411 37.67 25.10 7.23
CA VAL A 411 38.43 23.91 6.80
C VAL A 411 39.50 23.53 7.83
N GLN A 412 40.08 24.50 8.52
CA GLN A 412 41.06 24.30 9.59
C GLN A 412 40.49 23.58 10.83
N ASP A 413 39.16 23.52 10.96
CA ASP A 413 38.47 22.84 12.06
C ASP A 413 38.17 21.36 11.74
N LEU A 414 38.53 20.88 10.54
CA LEU A 414 38.36 19.49 10.13
C LEU A 414 39.49 18.61 10.68
N PRO A 415 39.30 17.28 10.76
CA PRO A 415 40.38 16.35 11.04
C PRO A 415 41.57 16.50 10.09
N VAL A 416 42.81 16.34 10.58
CA VAL A 416 44.03 16.59 9.80
C VAL A 416 44.05 15.76 8.53
N GLU A 417 43.68 14.48 8.64
CA GLU A 417 43.55 13.59 7.49
C GLU A 417 42.57 14.15 6.44
N ARG A 418 41.44 14.72 6.87
CA ARG A 418 40.44 15.27 5.95
C ARG A 418 40.88 16.60 5.34
N GLN A 419 41.62 17.44 6.06
CA GLN A 419 42.16 18.70 5.54
C GLN A 419 43.05 18.46 4.31
N THR A 420 43.87 17.40 4.32
CA THR A 420 44.79 17.10 3.21
C THR A 420 44.09 16.68 1.92
N ILE A 421 42.90 16.09 2.01
CA ILE A 421 42.12 15.57 0.87
C ILE A 421 40.99 16.54 0.49
N TYR A 422 40.89 17.70 1.15
CA TYR A 422 39.85 18.68 0.88
C TYR A 422 39.99 19.28 -0.53
N ASN A 423 38.93 19.13 -1.34
CA ASN A 423 38.92 19.68 -2.69
C ASN A 423 38.55 21.18 -2.66
N ALA A 424 39.57 22.04 -2.66
CA ALA A 424 39.42 23.50 -2.67
C ALA A 424 38.64 24.04 -3.90
N GLN A 425 38.61 23.31 -5.02
CA GLN A 425 37.87 23.74 -6.22
C GLN A 425 36.35 23.65 -6.01
N ARG A 426 35.87 22.74 -5.16
CA ARG A 426 34.43 22.61 -4.85
C ARG A 426 33.92 23.70 -3.90
N ARG A 427 34.82 24.38 -3.16
CA ARG A 427 34.47 25.43 -2.18
C ARG A 427 33.31 25.03 -1.26
N SER A 428 33.30 23.77 -0.81
CA SER A 428 32.24 23.26 0.06
C SER A 428 32.27 23.96 1.42
N LYS A 429 31.11 24.36 1.92
CA LYS A 429 30.99 24.94 3.26
C LYS A 429 31.08 23.83 4.30
N VAL A 430 31.82 24.10 5.37
CA VAL A 430 32.01 23.16 6.49
C VAL A 430 31.00 23.47 7.59
N PHE A 431 30.38 22.42 8.10
CA PHE A 431 29.42 22.48 9.20
C PHE A 431 29.75 21.40 10.21
N ILE A 432 29.70 21.74 11.50
CA ILE A 432 30.04 20.84 12.61
C ILE A 432 28.90 20.81 13.62
N LYS A 433 28.63 19.64 14.19
CA LYS A 433 27.67 19.42 15.28
C LYS A 433 28.34 18.63 16.40
N SER A 434 28.21 19.12 17.63
CA SER A 434 28.59 18.34 18.82
C SER A 434 27.54 17.27 19.09
N LEU A 435 28.00 16.04 19.33
CA LEU A 435 27.16 14.89 19.66
C LEU A 435 26.95 14.72 21.17
N ASP A 436 27.73 15.43 22.00
CA ASP A 436 27.75 15.33 23.47
C ASP A 436 26.62 16.14 24.16
N ALA A 437 25.88 16.98 23.43
CA ALA A 437 24.80 17.79 24.00
C ALA A 437 23.49 16.97 24.22
N PRO A 438 22.79 17.12 25.36
CA PRO A 438 21.47 16.51 25.56
C PRO A 438 20.46 17.08 24.56
N ARG A 439 19.58 16.23 24.02
CA ARG A 439 18.52 16.61 23.07
C ARG A 439 17.69 17.79 23.62
N SER A 440 17.74 18.94 22.95
CA SER A 440 16.65 19.92 23.04
C SER A 440 15.43 19.31 22.34
N VAL A 441 14.39 19.01 23.11
CA VAL A 441 13.07 18.64 22.59
C VAL A 441 12.54 19.85 21.81
N LEU A 442 12.39 19.72 20.49
CA LEU A 442 11.58 20.67 19.71
C LEU A 442 10.10 20.41 20.03
N PRO A 443 9.26 21.45 20.17
CA PRO A 443 7.87 21.33 20.58
C PRO A 443 7.03 20.59 19.53
N GLN A 444 6.03 19.87 20.04
CA GLN A 444 5.16 18.90 19.36
C GLN A 444 4.41 19.45 18.16
#